data_AF-A0FKR4-F1
#
_entry.id   AF-A0FKR4-F1
#
_cell.length_a   1.000
_cell.length_b   1.000
_cell.length_c   1.000
_cell.angle_alpha   90.00
_cell.angle_beta   90.00
_cell.angle_gamma   90.00
#
_symmetry.space_group_name_H-M   'P 1'
#
loop_
_entity.id
_entity.type
_entity.pdbx_description
1 polymer ?
#
loop_
_entity_poly.entity_id
_entity_poly.type
_entity_poly.pdbx_seq_one_letter_code
_entity_poly.pdbx_strand_id
1 'polypeptide(L)'
;MNFLLSWVHWTLALLLYLHHAKWSQAAPTTEGEQKSHEVIKFMDVYQRSYCRPIETLVDIFQEYPDEIEYIFKPSCVPLMRCAGCCNDEALECVPTSESNITMQIMRIKPHQSQHIGEMSFLQ
;
A
#
# COMPACT_ATOMS: atom_id res chain seq x y z
N MET A 1 52.03 35.67 12.05
CA MET A 1 50.97 35.74 11.01
C MET A 1 50.19 34.43 11.04
N ASN A 2 49.24 34.27 11.96
CA ASN A 2 48.39 33.05 12.12
C ASN A 2 47.00 33.34 12.75
N PHE A 3 46.64 34.61 12.98
CA PHE A 3 45.36 34.97 13.61
C PHE A 3 44.16 34.72 12.68
N LEU A 4 44.33 34.98 11.39
CA LEU A 4 43.29 34.76 10.38
C LEU A 4 42.97 33.27 10.20
N LEU A 5 43.99 32.41 10.23
CA LEU A 5 43.81 30.96 10.11
C LEU A 5 43.05 30.38 11.31
N SER A 6 43.35 30.88 12.51
CA SER A 6 42.60 30.51 13.72
C SER A 6 41.13 30.89 13.59
N TRP A 7 40.84 32.14 13.19
CA TRP A 7 39.46 32.61 12.99
C TRP A 7 38.66 31.75 12.02
N VAL A 8 39.25 31.35 10.89
CA VAL A 8 38.59 30.46 9.91
C VAL A 8 38.34 29.06 10.49
N HIS A 9 39.24 28.54 11.31
CA HIS A 9 39.03 27.24 11.97
C HIS A 9 37.89 27.28 12.99
N TRP A 10 37.80 28.34 13.80
CA TRP A 10 36.73 28.49 14.80
C TRP A 10 35.36 28.69 14.14
N THR A 11 35.29 29.46 13.04
CA THR A 11 34.03 29.62 12.31
C THR A 11 33.60 28.32 11.63
N LEU A 12 34.52 27.56 11.05
CA LEU A 12 34.22 26.25 10.47
C LEU A 12 33.75 25.25 11.54
N ALA A 13 34.40 25.23 12.71
CA ALA A 13 34.01 24.37 13.83
C ALA A 13 32.60 24.71 14.36
N LEU A 14 32.27 26.01 14.46
CA LEU A 14 30.94 26.46 14.86
C LEU A 14 29.86 26.05 13.85
N LEU A 15 30.15 26.19 12.55
CA LEU A 15 29.23 25.79 11.48
C LEU A 15 28.98 24.27 11.49
N LEU A 16 30.03 23.46 11.68
CA LEU A 16 29.89 22.01 11.81
C LEU A 16 29.07 21.63 13.04
N TYR A 17 29.29 22.29 14.18
CA TYR A 17 28.52 22.04 15.40
C TYR A 17 27.02 22.32 15.22
N LEU A 18 26.68 23.44 14.58
CA LEU A 18 25.29 23.81 14.28
C LEU A 18 24.64 22.84 13.28
N HIS A 19 25.40 22.32 12.31
CA HIS A 19 24.90 21.32 11.37
C HIS A 19 24.57 19.99 12.05
N HIS A 20 25.42 19.55 12.99
CA HIS A 20 25.19 18.33 13.77
C HIS A 20 24.01 18.47 14.75
N ALA A 21 23.88 19.62 15.42
CA ALA A 21 22.76 19.89 16.32
C ALA A 21 21.40 19.83 15.59
N LYS A 22 21.36 20.40 14.37
CA LYS A 22 20.15 20.40 13.53
C LYS A 22 19.81 19.02 12.96
N TRP A 23 20.79 18.14 12.77
CA TRP A 23 20.56 16.73 12.40
C TRP A 23 20.10 15.87 13.59
N SER A 24 20.56 16.15 14.80
CA SER A 24 20.13 15.41 16.00
C SER A 24 18.69 15.69 16.44
N GLN A 25 18.07 16.77 15.95
CA GLN A 25 16.69 17.15 16.28
C GLN A 25 15.63 16.49 15.39
N ALA A 26 16.02 15.59 14.48
CA ALA A 26 15.10 14.79 13.66
C ALA A 26 14.67 13.46 14.32
N ALA A 27 15.12 13.17 15.54
CA ALA A 27 14.56 12.08 16.32
C ALA A 27 13.34 12.60 17.10
N PRO A 28 12.11 12.14 16.82
CA PRO A 28 10.98 12.48 17.66
C PRO A 28 11.26 11.92 19.05
N THR A 29 11.36 12.81 20.05
CA THR A 29 11.14 12.41 21.44
C THR A 29 9.69 11.98 21.52
N THR A 30 9.43 10.70 21.29
CA THR A 30 8.20 10.07 21.75
C THR A 30 8.26 10.10 23.26
N GLU A 31 7.81 11.20 23.86
CA GLU A 31 7.25 11.16 25.20
C GLU A 31 6.28 9.99 25.19
N GLY A 32 6.57 9.00 26.04
CA GLY A 32 5.79 7.77 26.13
C GLY A 32 4.41 8.10 26.65
N GLU A 33 3.54 8.59 25.77
CA GLU A 33 2.12 8.49 25.95
C GLU A 33 1.84 7.00 25.91
N GLN A 34 1.64 6.46 27.10
CA GLN A 34 1.25 5.09 27.35
C GLN A 34 -0.11 4.92 26.66
N LYS A 35 -0.11 4.65 25.35
CA LYS A 35 -1.31 4.38 24.56
C LYS A 35 -1.99 3.21 25.26
N SER A 36 -3.03 3.52 26.03
CA SER A 36 -3.94 2.49 26.52
C SER A 36 -4.30 1.63 25.31
N HIS A 37 -4.12 0.32 25.41
CA HIS A 37 -4.48 -0.59 24.33
C HIS A 37 -5.94 -0.33 23.95
N GLU A 38 -6.17 0.33 22.83
CA GLU A 38 -7.51 0.67 22.36
C GLU A 38 -8.21 -0.63 21.96
N VAL A 39 -9.27 -0.98 22.68
CA VAL A 39 -10.06 -2.18 22.39
C VAL A 39 -11.15 -1.80 21.38
N ILE A 40 -11.10 -2.41 20.20
CA ILE A 40 -12.17 -2.29 19.20
C ILE A 40 -13.43 -2.96 19.76
N LYS A 41 -14.57 -2.25 19.74
CA LYS A 41 -15.81 -2.76 20.32
C LYS A 41 -16.34 -3.93 19.52
N PHE A 42 -17.03 -4.85 20.20
CA PHE A 42 -17.61 -6.06 19.58
C PHE A 42 -18.41 -5.76 18.32
N MET A 43 -19.32 -4.76 18.36
CA MET A 43 -20.15 -4.43 17.20
C MET A 43 -19.34 -3.94 16.00
N ASP A 44 -18.23 -3.24 16.25
CA ASP A 44 -17.33 -2.80 15.18
C ASP A 44 -16.61 -3.99 14.54
N VAL A 45 -16.16 -4.96 15.36
CA VAL A 45 -15.56 -6.20 14.87
C VAL A 45 -16.57 -6.98 14.04
N TYR A 46 -17.76 -7.24 14.59
CA TYR A 46 -18.82 -8.00 13.92
C TYR A 46 -19.23 -7.37 12.59
N GLN A 47 -19.50 -6.05 12.57
CA GLN A 47 -19.88 -5.36 11.35
C GLN A 47 -18.76 -5.38 10.32
N ARG A 48 -17.49 -5.26 10.73
CA ARG A 48 -16.35 -5.26 9.80
C ARG A 48 -16.04 -6.65 9.24
N SER A 49 -16.33 -7.73 9.98
CA SER A 49 -16.03 -9.10 9.56
C SER A 49 -17.18 -9.83 8.88
N TYR A 50 -18.43 -9.35 8.99
CA TYR A 50 -19.58 -10.01 8.37
C TYR A 50 -19.48 -10.05 6.83
N CYS A 51 -19.95 -11.14 6.23
CA CYS A 51 -19.93 -11.38 4.79
C CYS A 51 -20.47 -10.19 3.96
N ARG A 52 -19.61 -9.58 3.16
CA ARG A 52 -19.94 -8.48 2.23
C ARG A 52 -18.93 -8.36 1.08
N PRO A 53 -19.22 -7.56 0.04
CA PRO A 53 -18.20 -7.17 -0.94
C PRO A 53 -17.11 -6.30 -0.28
N ILE A 54 -15.84 -6.68 -0.47
CA ILE A 54 -14.66 -5.96 0.01
C ILE A 54 -13.70 -5.80 -1.18
N GLU A 55 -13.14 -4.60 -1.33
CA GLU A 55 -12.10 -4.33 -2.32
C GLU A 55 -10.88 -5.23 -2.06
N THR A 56 -10.57 -6.08 -3.04
CA THR A 56 -9.51 -7.08 -2.97
C THR A 56 -8.62 -6.92 -4.20
N LEU A 57 -7.30 -6.96 -3.99
CA LEU A 57 -6.35 -6.95 -5.10
C LEU A 57 -6.23 -8.36 -5.68
N VAL A 58 -6.67 -8.53 -6.92
CA VAL A 58 -6.69 -9.81 -7.61
C VAL A 58 -5.65 -9.80 -8.72
N ASP A 59 -4.87 -10.87 -8.82
CA ASP A 59 -3.86 -11.03 -9.87
C ASP A 59 -4.56 -11.21 -11.23
N ILE A 60 -4.15 -10.43 -12.23
CA ILE A 60 -4.73 -10.47 -13.57
C ILE A 60 -4.49 -11.84 -14.22
N PHE A 61 -3.37 -12.52 -13.96
CA PHE A 61 -3.12 -13.86 -14.52
C PHE A 61 -4.04 -14.93 -13.93
N GLN A 62 -4.57 -14.75 -12.72
CA GLN A 62 -5.55 -15.68 -12.16
C GLN A 62 -6.89 -15.57 -12.88
N GLU A 63 -7.27 -14.36 -13.30
CA GLU A 63 -8.50 -14.11 -14.06
C GLU A 63 -8.33 -14.43 -15.56
N TYR A 64 -7.12 -14.27 -16.09
CA TYR A 64 -6.78 -14.49 -17.50
C TYR A 64 -5.56 -15.41 -17.66
N PRO A 65 -5.69 -16.71 -17.33
CA PRO A 65 -4.56 -17.66 -17.35
C PRO A 65 -4.00 -17.91 -18.75
N ASP A 66 -4.80 -17.68 -19.80
CA ASP A 66 -4.40 -17.91 -21.19
C ASP A 66 -3.51 -16.80 -21.77
N GLU A 67 -3.44 -15.62 -21.14
CA GLU A 67 -2.69 -14.46 -21.61
C GLU A 67 -1.19 -14.53 -21.24
N ILE A 68 -0.58 -15.70 -21.42
CA ILE A 68 0.81 -16.02 -21.00
C ILE A 68 1.90 -15.22 -21.73
N GLU A 69 1.58 -14.63 -22.88
CA GLU A 69 2.56 -13.88 -23.69
C GLU A 69 2.75 -12.43 -23.22
N TYR A 70 1.89 -11.95 -22.33
CA TYR A 70 1.93 -10.59 -21.80
C TYR A 70 2.38 -10.56 -20.35
N ILE A 71 3.08 -9.49 -20.00
CA ILE A 71 3.24 -9.04 -18.63
C ILE A 71 2.31 -7.84 -18.44
N PHE A 72 1.52 -7.85 -17.37
CA PHE A 72 0.58 -6.78 -17.07
C PHE A 72 1.17 -5.75 -16.11
N LYS A 73 0.84 -4.47 -16.35
CA LYS A 73 1.15 -3.37 -15.44
C LYS A 73 -0.11 -2.50 -15.22
N PRO A 74 -0.65 -2.43 -13.99
CA PRO A 74 -0.29 -3.25 -12.82
C PRO A 74 -0.54 -4.76 -13.09
N SER A 75 0.07 -5.63 -12.29
CA SER A 75 -0.17 -7.08 -12.38
C SER A 75 -1.38 -7.55 -11.57
N CYS A 76 -1.95 -6.66 -10.74
CA CYS A 76 -3.18 -6.90 -9.99
C CYS A 76 -4.13 -5.70 -10.13
N VAL A 77 -5.43 -5.94 -9.96
CA VAL A 77 -6.49 -4.94 -10.05
C VAL A 77 -7.38 -4.97 -8.80
N PRO A 78 -7.92 -3.81 -8.36
CA PRO A 78 -8.88 -3.76 -7.26
C PRO A 78 -10.27 -4.21 -7.74
N LEU A 79 -10.77 -5.33 -7.21
CA LEU A 79 -12.11 -5.84 -7.50
C LEU A 79 -12.91 -6.00 -6.21
N MET A 80 -14.22 -5.78 -6.29
CA MET A 80 -15.10 -6.12 -5.18
C MET A 80 -15.28 -7.64 -5.17
N ARG A 81 -14.87 -8.30 -4.08
CA ARG A 81 -15.05 -9.74 -3.89
C ARG A 81 -15.75 -10.00 -2.57
N CYS A 82 -16.61 -11.00 -2.53
CA CYS A 82 -17.26 -11.42 -1.29
C CYS A 82 -16.21 -11.96 -0.32
N ALA A 83 -16.14 -11.36 0.87
CA ALA A 83 -15.24 -11.76 1.93
C ALA A 83 -15.86 -11.51 3.30
N GLY A 84 -15.32 -12.18 4.31
CA GLY A 84 -15.84 -12.15 5.69
C GLY A 84 -16.31 -13.52 6.14
N CYS A 85 -16.97 -13.55 7.30
CA CYS A 85 -17.52 -14.75 7.90
C CYS A 85 -19.05 -14.71 8.01
N CYS A 86 -19.63 -15.89 8.02
CA CYS A 86 -21.01 -16.14 8.40
C CYS A 86 -21.08 -16.53 9.88
N ASN A 87 -22.27 -16.40 10.49
CA ASN A 87 -22.48 -16.80 11.88
C ASN A 87 -22.53 -18.33 12.06
N ASP A 88 -22.77 -19.06 10.98
CA ASP A 88 -22.87 -20.51 10.94
C ASP A 88 -21.72 -21.05 10.08
N GLU A 89 -20.99 -22.03 10.62
CA GLU A 89 -19.86 -22.68 9.95
C GLU A 89 -20.28 -23.54 8.75
N ALA A 90 -21.56 -23.90 8.66
CA ALA A 90 -22.13 -24.57 7.51
C ALA A 90 -22.39 -23.62 6.32
N LEU A 91 -22.20 -22.31 6.49
CA LEU A 91 -22.43 -21.30 5.46
C LEU A 91 -21.11 -20.74 4.92
N GLU A 92 -21.07 -20.51 3.61
CA GLU A 92 -19.96 -19.85 2.92
C GLU A 92 -20.37 -18.48 2.41
N CYS A 93 -19.45 -17.52 2.42
CA CYS A 93 -19.67 -16.17 1.88
C CYS A 93 -19.48 -16.17 0.36
N VAL A 94 -20.58 -16.21 -0.38
CA VAL A 94 -20.59 -16.31 -1.86
C VAL A 94 -21.32 -15.13 -2.52
N PRO A 95 -20.96 -14.76 -3.77
CA PRO A 95 -21.64 -13.69 -4.49
C PRO A 95 -23.09 -14.06 -4.82
N THR A 96 -23.99 -13.08 -4.71
CA THR A 96 -25.42 -13.23 -5.07
C THR A 96 -25.80 -12.47 -6.34
N SER A 97 -24.92 -11.57 -6.79
CA SER A 97 -25.04 -10.79 -8.02
C SER A 97 -23.63 -10.37 -8.46
N GLU A 98 -23.41 -10.31 -9.76
CA GLU A 98 -22.13 -9.93 -10.36
C GLU A 98 -22.35 -8.91 -11.48
N SER A 99 -21.32 -8.13 -11.79
CA SER A 99 -21.27 -7.10 -12.81
C SER A 99 -19.88 -7.00 -13.43
N ASN A 100 -19.82 -6.56 -14.68
CA ASN A 100 -18.55 -6.33 -15.35
C ASN A 100 -18.04 -4.92 -15.07
N ILE A 101 -16.75 -4.81 -14.75
CA ILE A 101 -16.01 -3.55 -14.72
C ILE A 101 -14.85 -3.60 -15.72
N THR A 102 -14.65 -2.53 -16.47
CA THR A 102 -13.57 -2.43 -17.46
C THR A 102 -12.51 -1.46 -16.98
N MET A 103 -11.24 -1.87 -17.05
CA MET A 103 -10.09 -1.09 -16.58
C MET A 103 -9.03 -1.01 -17.68
N GLN A 104 -8.26 0.08 -17.65
CA GLN A 104 -7.09 0.23 -18.51
C GLN A 104 -5.86 -0.42 -17.87
N ILE A 105 -5.26 -1.36 -18.60
CA ILE A 105 -4.09 -2.13 -18.17
C ILE A 105 -3.00 -2.01 -19.24
N MET A 106 -1.77 -1.78 -18.81
CA MET A 106 -0.63 -1.83 -19.73
C MET A 106 -0.25 -3.28 -19.99
N ARG A 107 -0.33 -3.69 -21.26
CA ARG A 107 0.09 -5.00 -21.74
C ARG A 107 1.48 -4.89 -22.35
N ILE A 108 2.42 -5.68 -21.84
CA ILE A 108 3.82 -5.67 -22.27
C ILE A 108 4.13 -7.03 -22.85
N LYS A 109 4.44 -7.08 -24.14
CA LYS A 109 4.98 -8.28 -24.79
C LYS A 109 6.50 -8.16 -24.81
N PRO A 110 7.25 -9.00 -24.06
CA PRO A 110 8.69 -8.86 -23.94
C PRO A 110 9.40 -8.80 -25.30
N HIS A 111 10.35 -7.87 -25.43
CA HIS A 111 11.12 -7.61 -26.66
C HIS A 111 10.30 -7.22 -27.91
N GLN A 112 9.00 -6.91 -27.77
CA GLN A 112 8.15 -6.58 -28.91
C GLN A 112 7.46 -5.22 -28.76
N SER A 113 6.51 -5.08 -27.83
CA SER A 113 5.70 -3.88 -27.71
C SER A 113 5.11 -3.69 -26.31
N GLN A 114 4.71 -2.47 -26.01
CA GLN A 114 3.91 -2.13 -24.84
C GLN A 114 2.79 -1.19 -25.28
N HIS A 115 1.58 -1.45 -24.79
CA HIS A 115 0.42 -0.61 -25.09
C HIS A 115 -0.57 -0.64 -23.93
N ILE A 116 -1.38 0.41 -23.83
CA ILE A 116 -2.52 0.44 -22.91
C ILE A 116 -3.69 -0.23 -23.63
N GLY A 117 -4.25 -1.27 -23.02
CA GLY A 117 -5.45 -1.96 -23.46
C GLY A 117 -6.54 -1.93 -22.41
N GLU A 118 -7.76 -2.26 -22.80
CA GLU A 118 -8.89 -2.41 -21.89
C GLU A 118 -9.09 -3.90 -21.56
N MET A 119 -9.33 -4.19 -20.29
CA MET A 119 -9.65 -5.53 -19.79
C MET A 119 -10.87 -5.45 -18.88
N SER A 120 -11.76 -6.43 -18.99
CA SER A 120 -12.98 -6.50 -18.18
C SER A 120 -12.84 -7.54 -17.07
N PHE A 121 -13.47 -7.34 -15.93
CA PHE A 121 -13.42 -8.25 -14.80
C PHE A 121 -14.80 -8.39 -14.18
N LEU A 122 -15.11 -9.56 -13.61
CA LEU A 122 -16.32 -9.78 -12.83
C LEU A 122 -16.13 -9.32 -11.38
N GLN A 123 -17.14 -8.63 -10.85
CA GLN A 123 -17.25 -8.18 -9.46
C GLN A 123 -18.68 -8.24 -8.91
#